data_AF-X1J5Y7-F1
#
_entry.id   AF-X1J5Y7-F1
#
_cell.length_a   1.000
_cell.length_b   1.000
_cell.length_c   1.000
_cell.angle_alpha   90.00
_cell.angle_beta   90.00
_cell.angle_gamma   90.00
#
_symmetry.space_group_name_H-M   'P 1'
#
loop_
_entity.id
_entity.type
_entity.pdbx_description
1 polymer ?
#
loop_
_entity_poly.entity_id
_entity_poly.type
_entity_poly.pdbx_seq_one_letter_code
_entity_poly.pdbx_strand_id
1 'polypeptide(L)'
;HRQNQFTAKGFICSMERIKAGFLKRMRRPPDHKLAKKLARRFKVKAAEDYFRFLTEPNVEPTNNGTERQIRPVVIDRRITQGTRGDVGMRWCERIWTSIATCKKQQRNVFDFIHESVIAHWSNKKYPPLICQKL
;
A
#
# COMPACT_ATOMS: atom_id res chain seq x y z
N HIS A 1 -13.18 11.68 12.84
CA HIS A 1 -12.40 11.57 14.09
C HIS A 1 -12.61 12.83 14.92
N ARG A 2 -12.99 12.74 16.20
CA ARG A 2 -13.14 13.91 17.11
C ARG A 2 -11.77 14.44 17.59
N GLN A 3 -10.74 14.35 16.76
CA GLN A 3 -9.36 14.69 17.13
C GLN A 3 -9.25 16.13 17.62
N ASN A 4 -10.01 17.05 17.00
CA ASN A 4 -10.07 18.46 17.36
C ASN A 4 -10.71 18.75 18.73
N GLN A 5 -11.26 17.73 19.42
CA GLN A 5 -11.89 17.86 20.73
C GLN A 5 -10.99 17.41 21.89
N PHE A 6 -9.78 16.93 21.60
CA PHE A 6 -8.84 16.42 22.61
C PHE A 6 -7.48 17.13 22.50
N THR A 7 -6.77 17.25 23.63
CA THR A 7 -5.34 17.53 23.59
C THR A 7 -4.63 16.36 22.90
N ALA A 8 -3.50 16.61 22.21
CA ALA A 8 -2.77 15.57 21.47
C ALA A 8 -2.46 14.33 22.34
N LYS A 9 -2.04 14.55 23.59
CA LYS A 9 -1.78 13.48 24.57
C LYS A 9 -3.06 12.73 24.97
N GLY A 10 -4.15 13.44 25.23
CA GLY A 10 -5.44 12.84 25.59
C GLY A 10 -6.04 12.01 24.46
N PHE A 11 -5.89 12.46 23.22
CA PHE A 11 -6.30 11.71 22.03
C PHE A 11 -5.53 10.38 21.92
N ILE A 12 -4.21 10.40 22.04
CA ILE A 12 -3.36 9.19 21.96
C ILE A 12 -3.75 8.18 23.05
N CYS A 13 -3.89 8.60 24.31
CA CYS A 13 -4.28 7.72 25.39
C CYS A 13 -5.67 7.08 25.17
N SER A 14 -6.62 7.86 24.64
CA SER A 14 -7.96 7.36 24.28
C SER A 14 -7.89 6.32 23.15
N MET A 15 -7.10 6.59 22.11
CA MET A 15 -6.93 5.67 20.99
C MET A 15 -6.24 4.36 21.40
N GLU A 16 -5.21 4.42 22.25
CA GLU A 16 -4.56 3.22 22.79
C GLU A 16 -5.52 2.37 23.63
N ARG A 17 -6.42 3.00 24.41
CA ARG A 17 -7.45 2.27 25.16
C ARG A 17 -8.43 1.54 24.23
N ILE A 18 -8.87 2.19 23.15
CA ILE A 18 -9.75 1.58 22.15
C ILE A 18 -9.05 0.40 21.47
N LYS A 19 -7.81 0.58 21.03
CA LYS A 19 -6.97 -0.46 20.42
C LYS A 19 -6.80 -1.67 21.35
N ALA A 20 -6.47 -1.44 22.62
CA ALA A 20 -6.33 -2.50 23.61
C ALA A 20 -7.65 -3.28 23.81
N GLY A 21 -8.79 -2.57 23.90
CA GLY A 21 -10.11 -3.17 24.00
C GLY A 21 -10.46 -4.03 22.78
N PHE A 22 -10.20 -3.51 21.58
CA PHE A 22 -10.40 -4.23 20.32
C PHE A 22 -9.56 -5.51 20.25
N LEU A 23 -8.26 -5.41 20.52
CA LEU A 23 -7.33 -6.55 20.48
C LEU A 23 -7.71 -7.63 21.50
N LYS A 24 -8.17 -7.24 22.71
CA LYS A 24 -8.63 -8.17 23.74
C LYS A 24 -9.78 -9.04 23.23
N ARG A 25 -10.72 -8.46 22.48
CA ARG A 25 -11.88 -9.17 21.92
C ARG A 25 -11.49 -10.00 20.69
N MET A 26 -10.71 -9.43 19.78
CA MET A 26 -10.28 -10.12 18.56
C MET A 26 -9.40 -11.35 18.81
N ARG A 27 -8.59 -11.33 19.88
CA ARG A 27 -7.73 -12.47 20.25
C ARG A 27 -8.48 -13.61 20.94
N ARG A 28 -9.75 -13.40 21.31
CA ARG A 28 -10.68 -14.39 21.88
C ARG A 28 -11.89 -14.59 20.95
N PRO A 29 -11.69 -15.20 19.77
CA PRO A 29 -12.76 -15.36 18.80
C PRO A 29 -13.80 -16.40 19.26
N PRO A 30 -15.06 -16.30 18.79
CA PRO A 30 -16.03 -17.40 18.90
C PRO A 30 -15.53 -18.64 18.15
N ASP A 31 -16.16 -19.79 18.42
CA ASP A 31 -15.78 -21.07 17.81
C ASP A 31 -16.24 -21.19 16.34
N HIS A 32 -15.63 -20.37 15.48
CA HIS A 32 -15.90 -20.37 14.05
C HIS A 32 -14.59 -20.26 13.26
N LYS A 33 -14.46 -21.04 12.18
CA LYS A 33 -13.21 -21.14 11.39
C LYS A 33 -12.71 -19.78 10.89
N LEU A 34 -13.59 -18.92 10.38
CA LEU A 34 -13.22 -17.59 9.90
C LEU A 34 -12.78 -16.66 11.06
N ALA A 35 -13.44 -16.75 12.21
CA ALA A 35 -13.10 -15.94 13.37
C ALA A 35 -11.73 -16.32 13.93
N LYS A 36 -11.43 -17.62 14.02
CA LYS A 36 -10.09 -18.14 14.38
C LYS A 36 -9.01 -17.70 13.37
N LYS A 37 -9.31 -17.72 12.07
CA LYS A 37 -8.39 -17.27 11.02
C LYS A 37 -8.07 -15.78 11.14
N LEU A 38 -9.09 -14.96 11.41
CA LEU A 38 -8.94 -13.53 11.62
C LEU A 38 -8.16 -13.23 12.91
N ALA A 39 -8.49 -13.90 14.01
CA ALA A 39 -7.77 -13.77 15.27
C ALA A 39 -6.27 -14.06 15.14
N ARG A 40 -5.88 -15.06 14.33
CA ARG A 40 -4.47 -15.37 14.04
C ARG A 40 -3.71 -14.19 13.44
N ARG A 41 -4.35 -13.37 12.58
CA ARG A 41 -3.74 -12.16 12.01
C ARG A 41 -3.48 -11.08 13.07
N PHE A 42 -4.31 -11.02 14.12
CA PHE A 42 -4.17 -10.05 15.22
C PHE A 42 -3.31 -10.55 16.39
N LYS A 43 -2.76 -11.76 16.31
CA LYS A 43 -1.84 -12.33 17.31
C LYS A 43 -0.36 -12.06 17.00
N VAL A 44 -0.01 -11.79 15.75
CA VAL A 44 1.37 -11.51 15.33
C VAL A 44 1.72 -10.02 15.49
N LYS A 45 3.02 -9.71 15.55
CA LYS A 45 3.52 -8.34 15.68
C LYS A 45 3.02 -7.40 14.57
N ALA A 46 2.86 -7.91 13.34
CA ALA A 46 2.31 -7.17 12.20
C ALA A 46 0.88 -6.63 12.44
N ALA A 47 0.18 -7.09 13.50
CA ALA A 47 -1.10 -6.51 13.89
C ALA A 47 -1.00 -5.05 14.35
N GLU A 48 0.20 -4.60 14.77
CA GLU A 48 0.46 -3.21 15.17
C GLU A 48 0.27 -2.24 13.99
N ASP A 49 0.62 -2.66 12.77
CA ASP A 49 0.51 -1.83 11.57
C ASP A 49 -0.95 -1.47 11.21
N TYR A 50 -1.92 -2.32 11.57
CA TYR A 50 -3.34 -2.03 11.35
C TYR A 50 -3.82 -0.77 12.10
N PHE A 51 -3.10 -0.35 13.15
CA PHE A 51 -3.48 0.79 13.99
C PHE A 51 -2.57 2.00 13.81
N ARG A 52 -1.66 1.97 12.82
CA ARG A 52 -0.65 3.01 12.62
C ARG A 52 -1.27 4.41 12.42
N PHE A 53 -2.45 4.47 11.80
CA PHE A 53 -3.23 5.70 11.64
C PHE A 53 -3.68 6.35 12.96
N LEU A 54 -3.66 5.63 14.08
CA LEU A 54 -4.01 6.19 15.39
C LEU A 54 -2.91 7.10 15.96
N THR A 55 -1.65 6.83 15.59
CA THR A 55 -0.47 7.52 16.11
C THR A 55 0.25 8.36 15.05
N GLU A 56 0.09 8.02 13.77
CA GLU A 56 0.70 8.75 12.66
C GLU A 56 -0.36 9.58 11.91
N PRO A 57 -0.41 10.92 12.11
CA PRO A 57 -1.47 11.76 11.55
C PRO A 57 -1.47 11.83 10.02
N ASN A 58 -0.34 11.49 9.38
CA ASN A 58 -0.21 11.47 7.92
C ASN A 58 -0.68 10.15 7.28
N VAL A 59 -1.06 9.16 8.10
CA VAL A 59 -1.59 7.88 7.61
C VAL A 59 -3.10 7.93 7.71
N GLU A 60 -3.78 7.86 6.55
CA GLU A 60 -5.24 7.80 6.54
C GLU A 60 -5.75 6.52 7.23
N PRO A 61 -6.91 6.58 7.92
CA PRO A 61 -7.52 5.40 8.53
C PRO A 61 -8.12 4.43 7.50
N THR A 62 -8.01 4.74 6.21
CA THR A 62 -8.62 3.99 5.12
C THR A 62 -7.56 3.52 4.14
N ASN A 63 -7.84 2.39 3.50
CA ASN A 63 -6.98 1.85 2.44
C ASN A 63 -7.25 2.51 1.06
N ASN A 64 -8.04 3.59 1.00
CA ASN A 64 -8.51 4.19 -0.25
C ASN A 64 -7.35 4.61 -1.17
N GLY A 65 -6.29 5.18 -0.61
CA GLY A 65 -5.11 5.58 -1.36
C GLY A 65 -4.42 4.39 -2.03
N THR A 66 -4.15 3.32 -1.29
CA THR A 66 -3.59 2.08 -1.82
C THR A 66 -4.52 1.44 -2.85
N GLU A 67 -5.82 1.33 -2.54
CA GLU A 67 -6.82 0.73 -3.44
C GLU A 67 -6.91 1.48 -4.76
N ARG A 68 -6.93 2.81 -4.72
CA ARG A 68 -6.90 3.66 -5.92
C ARG A 68 -5.63 3.43 -6.74
N GLN A 69 -4.49 3.21 -6.10
CA GLN A 69 -3.21 2.96 -6.79
C GLN A 69 -3.16 1.57 -7.44
N ILE A 70 -3.69 0.53 -6.81
CA ILE A 70 -3.67 -0.84 -7.36
C ILE A 70 -4.81 -1.11 -8.36
N ARG A 71 -5.90 -0.33 -8.31
CA ARG A 71 -7.10 -0.53 -9.13
C ARG A 71 -6.84 -0.62 -10.63
N PRO A 72 -5.98 0.23 -11.25
CA PRO A 72 -5.68 0.10 -12.68
C PRO A 72 -5.15 -1.29 -13.06
N VAL A 73 -4.22 -1.83 -12.26
CA VAL A 73 -3.63 -3.16 -12.47
C VAL A 73 -4.68 -4.27 -12.32
N VAL A 74 -5.57 -4.14 -11.33
CA VAL A 74 -6.64 -5.13 -11.08
C VAL A 74 -7.66 -5.13 -12.22
N ILE A 75 -8.05 -3.95 -12.70
CA ILE A 75 -8.98 -3.81 -13.84
C ILE A 75 -8.35 -4.39 -15.10
N ASP A 76 -7.10 -4.02 -15.39
CA ASP A 76 -6.36 -4.53 -16.54
C ASP A 76 -6.28 -6.05 -16.56
N ARG A 77 -5.86 -6.67 -15.45
CA ARG A 77 -5.81 -8.14 -15.32
C ARG A 77 -7.17 -8.79 -15.49
N ARG A 78 -8.24 -8.14 -15.04
CA ARG A 78 -9.61 -8.66 -15.20
C ARG A 78 -10.05 -8.63 -16.67
N ILE A 79 -9.72 -7.58 -17.41
CA ILE A 79 -10.09 -7.41 -18.82
C ILE A 79 -9.24 -8.29 -19.72
N THR A 80 -7.92 -8.26 -19.53
CA THR A 80 -6.94 -8.99 -20.38
C THR A 80 -6.81 -10.46 -20.01
N GLN A 81 -7.41 -10.89 -18.89
CA GLN A 81 -7.18 -12.19 -18.25
C GLN A 81 -5.72 -12.44 -17.81
N GLY A 82 -4.89 -11.40 -17.85
CA GLY A 82 -3.49 -11.44 -17.46
C GLY A 82 -2.60 -12.24 -18.43
N THR A 83 -1.38 -12.51 -17.98
CA THR A 83 -0.34 -13.20 -18.75
C THR A 83 -0.06 -14.58 -18.16
N ARG A 84 0.14 -15.60 -19.02
CA ARG A 84 0.39 -16.99 -18.58
C ARG A 84 1.87 -17.39 -18.48
N GLY A 85 2.79 -16.51 -18.88
CA GLY A 85 4.24 -16.77 -18.85
C GLY A 85 5.00 -15.75 -18.01
N ASP A 86 6.16 -16.16 -17.49
CA ASP A 86 7.01 -15.34 -16.62
C ASP A 86 7.43 -14.03 -17.29
N VAL A 87 7.75 -14.07 -18.58
CA VAL A 87 8.12 -12.87 -19.35
C VAL A 87 6.98 -11.84 -19.35
N GLY A 88 5.74 -12.30 -19.57
CA GLY A 88 4.56 -11.44 -19.55
C GLY A 88 4.28 -10.89 -18.16
N MET A 89 4.43 -11.73 -17.12
CA MET A 89 4.26 -11.28 -15.73
C MET A 89 5.28 -10.21 -15.36
N ARG A 90 6.55 -10.38 -15.76
CA ARG A 90 7.62 -9.39 -15.55
C ARG A 90 7.36 -8.10 -16.32
N TRP A 91 6.86 -8.19 -17.55
CA TRP A 91 6.48 -7.01 -18.32
C TRP A 91 5.37 -6.21 -17.61
N CYS A 92 4.27 -6.89 -17.24
CA CYS A 92 3.17 -6.26 -16.52
C CYS A 92 3.60 -5.67 -15.18
N GLU A 93 4.45 -6.37 -14.41
CA GLU A 93 5.04 -5.88 -13.17
C GLU A 93 5.78 -4.56 -13.39
N ARG A 94 6.67 -4.50 -14.39
CA ARG A 94 7.49 -3.33 -14.68
C ARG A 94 6.66 -2.16 -15.18
N ILE A 95 5.82 -2.36 -16.19
CA ILE A 95 5.07 -1.26 -16.82
C ILE A 95 4.09 -0.62 -15.84
N TRP A 96 3.37 -1.42 -15.04
CA TRP A 96 2.44 -0.89 -14.04
C TRP A 96 3.18 -0.16 -12.91
N THR A 97 4.35 -0.64 -12.51
CA THR A 97 5.21 0.05 -11.53
C THR A 97 5.69 1.39 -12.08
N SER A 98 6.14 1.44 -13.35
CA SER A 98 6.56 2.67 -14.00
C SER A 98 5.43 3.69 -14.11
N ILE A 99 4.26 3.28 -14.60
CA ILE A 99 3.07 4.14 -14.71
C ILE A 99 2.68 4.71 -13.33
N ALA A 100 2.57 3.83 -12.31
CA ALA A 100 2.15 4.25 -10.98
C ALA A 100 3.15 5.24 -10.35
N THR A 101 4.45 5.00 -10.54
CA THR A 101 5.51 5.84 -9.97
C THR A 101 5.63 7.18 -10.69
N CYS A 102 5.62 7.18 -12.03
CA CYS A 102 5.60 8.41 -12.83
C CYS A 102 4.39 9.28 -12.48
N LYS A 103 3.19 8.68 -12.35
CA LYS A 103 1.98 9.39 -11.94
C LYS A 103 2.10 10.01 -10.54
N LYS A 104 2.68 9.30 -9.57
CA LYS A 104 2.96 9.83 -8.22
C LYS A 104 3.92 11.01 -8.24
N GLN A 105 4.92 10.97 -9.12
CA GLN A 105 5.94 12.01 -9.26
C GLN A 105 5.52 13.16 -10.18
N GLN A 106 4.31 13.13 -10.74
CA GLN A 106 3.87 14.08 -11.77
C GLN A 106 4.80 14.12 -13.00
N ARG A 107 5.42 12.96 -13.32
CA ARG A 107 6.29 12.78 -14.47
C ARG A 107 5.53 12.15 -15.63
N ASN A 108 5.80 12.58 -16.85
CA ASN A 108 5.30 11.93 -18.05
C ASN A 108 5.87 10.51 -18.16
N VAL A 109 4.98 9.52 -18.24
CA VAL A 109 5.36 8.11 -18.34
C VAL A 109 5.97 7.77 -19.71
N PHE A 110 5.50 8.42 -20.78
CA PHE A 110 6.01 8.19 -22.13
C PHE A 110 7.46 8.64 -22.22
N ASP A 111 7.76 9.85 -21.72
CA ASP A 111 9.13 10.39 -21.70
C ASP A 111 10.06 9.49 -20.88
N PHE A 112 9.61 8.99 -19.72
CA PHE A 112 10.38 8.03 -18.93
C PHE A 112 10.71 6.74 -19.70
N ILE A 113 9.73 6.17 -20.39
CA ILE A 113 9.93 4.95 -21.19
C ILE A 113 10.88 5.22 -22.35
N HIS A 114 10.67 6.34 -23.06
CA HIS A 114 11.51 6.76 -24.18
C HIS A 114 12.97 6.95 -23.75
N GLU A 115 13.22 7.71 -22.68
CA GLU A 115 14.56 7.87 -22.11
C GLU A 115 15.18 6.54 -21.67
N SER A 116 14.38 5.63 -21.09
CA SER A 116 14.86 4.32 -20.66
C SER A 116 15.31 3.45 -21.84
N VAL A 117 14.57 3.49 -22.95
CA VAL A 117 14.90 2.76 -24.18
C VAL A 117 16.15 3.35 -24.85
N ILE A 118 16.25 4.68 -24.95
CA ILE A 118 17.46 5.34 -25.46
C ILE A 118 18.68 4.99 -24.59
N ALA A 119 18.53 5.03 -23.26
CA ALA A 119 19.62 4.69 -22.34
C ALA A 119 20.10 3.25 -22.53
N HIS A 120 19.18 2.30 -22.75
CA HIS A 120 19.51 0.91 -23.03
C HIS A 120 20.38 0.76 -24.28
N TRP A 121 19.95 1.34 -25.41
CA TRP A 121 20.68 1.22 -26.68
C TRP A 121 21.97 2.05 -26.73
N SER A 122 22.03 3.15 -25.98
CA SER A 122 23.22 4.00 -25.91
C SER A 122 24.22 3.57 -24.85
N ASN A 123 23.95 2.47 -24.13
CA ASN A 123 24.70 2.01 -22.96
C ASN A 123 24.93 3.12 -21.90
N LYS A 124 23.92 3.98 -21.71
CA LYS A 124 23.93 5.09 -20.75
C LYS A 124 23.19 4.70 -19.47
N LYS A 125 23.38 5.49 -18.40
CA LYS A 125 22.65 5.30 -17.14
C LYS A 125 21.15 5.51 -17.35
N TYR A 126 20.34 4.58 -16.84
CA TYR A 126 18.88 4.68 -16.90
C TYR A 126 18.35 5.88 -16.09
N PRO A 127 17.26 6.52 -16.55
CA PRO A 127 16.58 7.52 -15.74
C PRO A 127 16.09 6.88 -14.43
N PRO A 128 16.25 7.54 -13.28
CA PRO A 128 15.80 6.98 -12.01
C PRO A 128 14.27 6.91 -11.97
N LEU A 129 13.74 5.74 -11.59
CA LEU A 129 12.30 5.57 -11.41
C LEU A 129 11.84 6.04 -10.03
N ILE A 130 12.64 5.81 -8.98
CA ILE A 130 12.37 6.29 -7.62
C ILE A 130 13.22 7.53 -7.41
N CYS A 131 12.64 8.58 -6.82
CA CYS A 131 13.38 9.77 -6.43
C CYS A 131 14.51 9.34 -5.47
N GLN A 132 15.77 9.49 -5.89
CA GLN A 132 16.93 9.33 -5.01
C GLN A 132 16.99 10.56 -4.09
N LYS A 133 16.04 10.69 -3.17
CA LYS A 133 16.27 11.55 -2.00
C LYS A 133 16.89 10.67 -0.92
N LEU A 134 18.16 10.97 -0.65
CA LEU A 134 18.90 10.61 0.58
C LEU A 134 18.14 11.11 1.81
#